data_AF-A0A656QDV1-F1
#
_entry.id   AF-A0A656QDV1-F1
#
_cell.length_a   1.000
_cell.length_b   1.000
_cell.length_c   1.000
_cell.angle_alpha   90.00
_cell.angle_beta   90.00
_cell.angle_gamma   90.00
#
_symmetry.space_group_name_H-M   'P 1'
#
loop_
_entity.id
_entity.type
_entity.pdbx_description
1 polymer ?
#
loop_
_entity_poly.entity_id
_entity_poly.type
_entity_poly.pdbx_seq_one_letter_code
_entity_poly.pdbx_strand_id
1 'polypeptide(L)'
;MQTTIELNIVADIDSLPSLLLIAHSGRACTILPSSAIVQWNEALLPKMRRIVDPIIRRPASICWPNDAPMNSATVAVRETLIELIAEHIDRDRWQGVTMRRT
;
A
#
# COMPACT_ATOMS: atom_id res chain seq x y z
N MET A 1 5.98 -24.54 1.92
CA MET A 1 7.37 -24.91 1.58
C MET A 1 8.18 -23.62 1.63
N GLN A 2 9.19 -23.52 2.51
CA GLN A 2 10.02 -22.32 2.62
C GLN A 2 11.20 -22.48 1.66
N THR A 3 11.24 -21.68 0.60
CA THR A 3 12.36 -21.67 -0.35
C THR A 3 13.48 -20.79 0.20
N THR A 4 14.66 -21.37 0.42
CA THR A 4 15.87 -20.64 0.83
C THR A 4 16.45 -19.91 -0.38
N ILE A 5 15.91 -18.73 -0.67
CA ILE A 5 16.44 -17.83 -1.70
C ILE A 5 17.10 -16.66 -0.97
N GLU A 6 18.38 -16.44 -1.23
CA GLU A 6 19.10 -15.28 -0.73
C GLU A 6 18.71 -14.04 -1.55
N LEU A 7 18.27 -12.98 -0.86
CA LEU A 7 17.93 -11.72 -1.51
C LEU A 7 19.19 -10.86 -1.65
N ASN A 8 19.49 -10.40 -2.86
CA ASN A 8 20.51 -9.39 -3.09
C ASN A 8 19.98 -7.99 -2.73
N ILE A 9 20.13 -7.61 -1.46
CA ILE A 9 19.71 -6.30 -0.96
C ILE A 9 20.78 -5.26 -1.31
N VAL A 10 20.44 -4.36 -2.23
CA VAL A 10 21.36 -3.31 -2.70
C VAL A 10 21.29 -2.01 -1.89
N ALA A 11 20.15 -1.74 -1.23
CA ALA A 11 19.90 -0.53 -0.44
C ALA A 11 18.62 -0.68 0.41
N ASP A 12 18.51 0.14 1.47
CA ASP A 12 17.28 0.37 2.23
C ASP A 12 16.83 1.83 2.01
N ILE A 13 15.58 2.02 1.57
CA ILE A 13 15.04 3.30 1.12
C ILE A 13 13.57 3.43 1.54
N ASP A 14 13.24 4.52 2.23
CA ASP A 14 11.90 4.81 2.79
C ASP A 14 11.03 5.72 1.89
N SER A 15 11.58 6.19 0.78
CA SER A 15 10.90 7.06 -0.19
C SER A 15 10.38 6.28 -1.39
N LEU A 16 9.05 6.18 -1.49
CA LEU A 16 8.38 5.60 -2.66
C LEU A 16 8.80 6.26 -4.00
N PRO A 17 8.87 7.59 -4.14
CA PRO A 17 9.41 8.23 -5.35
C PRO A 17 10.81 7.74 -5.73
N SER A 18 11.72 7.64 -4.75
CA SER A 18 13.09 7.20 -4.98
C SER A 18 13.15 5.74 -5.42
N LEU A 19 12.37 4.86 -4.78
CA LEU A 19 12.24 3.45 -5.16
C LEU A 19 11.77 3.29 -6.61
N LEU A 20 10.75 4.06 -7.02
CA LEU A 20 10.22 4.00 -8.38
C LEU A 20 11.24 4.51 -9.41
N LEU A 21 11.96 5.60 -9.13
CA LEU A 21 13.00 6.12 -10.03
C LEU A 21 14.14 5.11 -10.23
N ILE A 22 14.61 4.49 -9.15
CA ILE A 22 15.66 3.46 -9.20
C ILE A 22 15.18 2.26 -10.02
N ALA A 23 13.95 1.80 -9.78
CA ALA A 23 13.35 0.69 -10.52
C ALA A 23 13.17 1.03 -12.01
N HIS A 24 12.72 2.24 -12.31
CA HIS A 24 12.52 2.72 -13.69
C HIS A 24 13.84 2.82 -14.45
N SER A 25 14.94 3.21 -13.77
CA SER A 25 16.28 3.24 -14.37
C SER A 25 16.91 1.86 -14.64
N GLY A 26 16.29 0.77 -14.16
CA GLY A 26 16.81 -0.59 -14.32
C GLY A 26 17.99 -0.95 -13.40
N ARG A 27 18.32 -0.10 -12.41
CA ARG A 27 19.45 -0.33 -11.48
C ARG A 27 19.14 -1.36 -10.40
N ALA A 28 17.89 -1.46 -9.98
CA ALA A 28 17.43 -2.42 -8.98
C ALA A 28 15.91 -2.65 -9.11
N CYS A 29 15.37 -3.60 -8.35
CA CYS A 29 13.93 -3.84 -8.24
C CYS A 29 13.46 -3.53 -6.82
N THR A 30 12.17 -3.26 -6.66
CA THR A 30 11.51 -3.14 -5.36
C THR A 30 10.23 -3.97 -5.32
N ILE A 31 9.75 -4.32 -4.13
CA ILE A 31 8.47 -4.99 -3.91
C ILE A 31 7.52 -3.96 -3.29
N LEU A 32 6.44 -3.65 -4.00
CA LEU A 32 5.44 -2.68 -3.57
C LEU A 32 4.04 -3.29 -3.64
N PRO A 33 3.12 -2.88 -2.74
CA PRO A 33 1.71 -3.19 -2.94
C PRO A 33 1.18 -2.42 -4.15
N SER A 34 0.23 -3.00 -4.88
CA SER A 34 -0.44 -2.30 -6.00
C SER A 34 -1.07 -0.98 -5.54
N SER A 35 -1.55 -0.92 -4.30
CA SER A 35 -2.17 0.26 -3.69
C SER A 35 -1.25 1.49 -3.59
N ALA A 36 0.07 1.31 -3.66
CA ALA A 36 1.05 2.41 -3.57
C ALA A 36 1.29 3.11 -4.92
N ILE A 37 0.98 2.45 -6.04
CA ILE A 37 1.30 2.95 -7.38
C ILE A 37 0.06 3.50 -8.12
N VAL A 38 -1.15 3.33 -7.58
CA VAL A 38 -2.43 3.69 -8.25
C VAL A 38 -2.49 5.16 -8.68
N GLN A 39 -1.89 6.07 -7.90
CA GLN A 39 -1.94 7.51 -8.17
C GLN A 39 -0.78 8.02 -9.03
N TRP A 40 0.14 7.13 -9.43
CA TRP A 40 1.33 7.51 -10.18
C TRP A 40 1.05 7.55 -11.68
N ASN A 41 1.71 8.46 -12.38
CA ASN A 41 1.66 8.53 -13.84
C ASN A 41 2.23 7.22 -14.43
N GLU A 42 1.42 6.55 -15.25
CA GLU A 42 1.78 5.28 -15.89
C GLU A 42 3.07 5.37 -16.70
N ALA A 43 3.36 6.52 -17.32
CA ALA A 43 4.60 6.75 -18.07
C ALA A 43 5.87 6.71 -17.19
N LEU A 44 5.73 6.92 -15.87
CA LEU A 44 6.82 6.90 -14.90
C LEU A 44 6.92 5.57 -14.16
N LEU A 45 5.97 4.64 -14.36
CA LEU A 45 6.00 3.36 -13.69
C LEU A 45 7.06 2.44 -14.32
N PRO A 46 7.86 1.72 -13.52
CA PRO A 46 8.75 0.68 -14.04
C PRO A 46 7.94 -0.49 -14.61
N LYS A 47 8.61 -1.40 -15.31
CA LYS A 47 8.00 -2.70 -15.63
C LYS A 47 7.72 -3.47 -14.34
N MET A 48 6.50 -3.95 -14.17
CA MET A 48 6.04 -4.61 -12.95
C MET A 48 5.54 -6.02 -13.22
N ARG A 49 5.68 -6.90 -12.22
CA ARG A 49 5.08 -8.24 -12.21
C ARG A 49 4.46 -8.51 -10.85
N ARG A 50 3.31 -9.18 -10.86
CA ARG A 50 2.64 -9.60 -9.62
C ARG A 50 3.32 -10.85 -9.08
N ILE A 51 3.68 -10.82 -7.80
CA ILE A 51 4.08 -12.02 -7.06
C ILE A 51 2.80 -12.83 -6.80
N VAL A 52 2.76 -14.07 -7.31
CA VAL A 52 1.55 -14.92 -7.26
C VAL A 52 1.67 -16.07 -6.28
N ASP A 53 2.89 -16.47 -5.92
CA ASP A 53 3.16 -17.55 -4.98
C ASP A 53 4.44 -17.23 -4.16
N PRO A 54 4.32 -17.00 -2.84
CA PRO A 54 3.07 -16.81 -2.10
C PRO A 54 2.42 -15.46 -2.45
N ILE A 55 1.09 -15.38 -2.39
CA ILE A 55 0.40 -14.08 -2.40
C ILE A 55 0.71 -13.35 -1.09
N ILE A 56 1.35 -12.18 -1.18
CA ILE A 56 1.66 -11.33 -0.03
C ILE A 56 0.47 -10.42 0.27
N ARG A 57 -0.08 -10.50 1.48
CA ARG A 57 -1.17 -9.64 1.96
C ARG A 57 -0.73 -8.94 3.24
N ARG A 58 -1.10 -7.66 3.38
CA ARG A 58 -0.84 -6.88 4.60
C ARG A 58 -2.14 -6.19 5.06
N PRO A 59 -2.54 -6.30 6.34
CA PRO A 59 -3.63 -5.49 6.86
C PRO A 59 -3.18 -4.03 7.00
N ALA A 60 -4.08 -3.11 6.67
CA ALA A 60 -3.98 -1.70 7.05
C ALA A 60 -5.12 -1.39 8.01
N SER A 61 -4.82 -0.71 9.11
CA SER A 61 -5.78 -0.41 10.17
C SER A 61 -5.82 1.08 10.44
N ILE A 62 -7.01 1.62 10.66
CA ILE A 62 -7.18 2.94 11.27
C ILE A 62 -7.06 2.75 12.77
N CYS A 63 -6.16 3.51 13.41
CA CYS A 63 -5.92 3.45 14.84
C CYS A 63 -6.32 4.78 15.49
N TRP A 64 -6.88 4.72 16.70
CA TRP A 64 -7.26 5.88 17.51
C TRP A 64 -6.86 5.66 18.97
N PRO A 65 -6.70 6.75 19.76
CA PRO A 65 -6.47 6.63 21.19
C PRO A 65 -7.64 5.95 21.89
N ASN A 66 -7.35 5.04 22.82
CA ASN A 66 -8.36 4.35 23.63
C ASN A 66 -8.44 4.91 25.07
N ASP A 67 -7.55 5.83 25.41
CA ASP A 67 -7.33 6.42 26.73
C ASP A 67 -7.96 7.81 26.90
N ALA A 68 -8.43 8.42 25.81
CA ALA A 68 -9.10 9.71 25.82
C ALA A 68 -10.53 9.59 25.26
N PRO A 69 -11.54 10.28 25.85
CA PRO A 69 -12.86 10.39 25.25
C PRO A 69 -12.76 11.01 23.85
N MET A 70 -13.34 10.35 22.85
CA MET A 70 -13.45 10.93 21.52
C MET A 70 -14.44 12.09 21.57
N ASN A 71 -13.97 13.28 21.19
CA ASN A 71 -14.88 14.41 20.98
C ASN A 71 -15.65 14.24 19.66
N SER A 72 -16.66 15.08 19.45
CA SER A 72 -17.51 15.03 18.25
C SER A 72 -16.72 15.14 16.94
N ALA A 73 -15.63 15.92 16.91
CA ALA A 73 -14.78 16.05 15.73
C ALA A 73 -14.04 14.74 15.42
N THR A 74 -13.48 14.06 16.42
CA THR A 74 -12.80 12.77 16.24
C THR A 74 -13.75 11.70 15.70
N VAL A 75 -14.98 11.64 16.23
CA VAL A 75 -16.02 10.71 15.74
C VAL A 75 -16.34 10.99 14.27
N ALA A 76 -16.61 12.26 13.93
CA ALA A 76 -16.94 12.65 12.56
C ALA A 76 -15.80 12.32 11.57
N VAL A 77 -14.55 12.58 11.95
CA VAL A 77 -13.38 12.24 11.10
C VAL A 77 -13.24 10.73 10.93
N ARG A 78 -13.45 9.93 11.98
CA ARG A 78 -13.38 8.47 11.90
C ARG A 78 -14.44 7.92 10.95
N GLU A 79 -15.68 8.37 11.07
CA GLU A 79 -16.78 7.95 10.20
C GLU A 79 -16.51 8.35 8.75
N THR A 80 -16.13 9.62 8.52
CA THR A 80 -15.78 10.14 7.20
C THR A 80 -14.63 9.35 6.54
N LEU A 81 -13.58 9.00 7.30
CA LEU A 81 -12.47 8.21 6.77
C LEU A 81 -12.92 6.81 6.33
N ILE A 82 -13.75 6.14 7.13
CA ILE A 82 -14.27 4.81 6.81
C ILE A 82 -15.14 4.86 5.55
N GLU A 83 -16.03 5.86 5.46
CA GLU A 83 -16.90 6.07 4.30
C GLU A 83 -16.10 6.34 3.02
N LEU A 84 -15.11 7.24 3.08
CA LEU A 84 -14.25 7.55 1.94
C LEU A 84 -13.44 6.34 1.48
N ILE A 85 -12.90 5.55 2.41
CA ILE A 85 -12.16 4.33 2.05
C ILE A 85 -13.08 3.35 1.33
N ALA A 86 -14.28 3.12 1.86
CA ALA A 86 -15.27 2.26 1.21
C ALA A 86 -15.62 2.78 -0.20
N GLU A 87 -15.93 4.07 -0.33
CA GLU A 87 -16.22 4.69 -1.63
C GLU A 87 -15.06 4.57 -2.63
N HIS A 88 -13.82 4.73 -2.17
CA HIS A 88 -12.64 4.60 -3.03
C HIS A 88 -12.41 3.16 -3.50
N ILE A 89 -12.69 2.17 -2.65
CA ILE A 89 -12.62 0.75 -3.00
C ILE A 89 -13.75 0.38 -3.97
N ASP A 90 -14.99 0.77 -3.66
CA ASP A 90 -16.17 0.44 -4.48
C ASP A 90 -16.11 1.06 -5.88
N ARG A 91 -15.49 2.24 -6.02
CA ARG A 91 -15.27 2.91 -7.31
C ARG A 91 -13.98 2.49 -8.02
N ASP A 92 -13.28 1.47 -7.52
CA ASP A 92 -11.99 0.99 -8.04
C ASP A 92 -10.91 2.08 -8.18
N ARG A 93 -11.02 3.15 -7.37
CA ARG A 93 -10.04 4.26 -7.32
C ARG A 93 -8.83 3.94 -6.44
N TRP A 94 -8.91 2.87 -5.64
CA TRP A 94 -7.80 2.39 -4.81
C TRP A 94 -7.56 0.90 -5.02
N GLN A 95 -7.00 0.57 -6.18
CA GLN A 95 -6.77 -0.80 -6.63
C GLN A 95 -5.80 -1.57 -5.72
N GLY A 96 -6.03 -2.88 -5.59
CA GLY A 96 -5.20 -3.77 -4.78
C GLY A 96 -5.48 -3.69 -3.27
N VAL A 97 -6.57 -3.02 -2.87
CA VAL A 97 -7.07 -2.96 -1.50
C VAL A 97 -8.44 -3.63 -1.43
N THR A 98 -8.71 -4.30 -0.32
CA THR A 98 -10.04 -4.87 -0.03
C THR A 98 -10.43 -4.49 1.39
N MET A 99 -11.68 -4.08 1.59
CA MET A 99 -12.18 -3.84 2.94
C MET A 99 -12.24 -5.16 3.72
N ARG A 100 -11.60 -5.21 4.89
CA ARG A 100 -11.70 -6.35 5.78
C ARG A 100 -13.04 -6.29 6.50
N ARG A 101 -13.89 -7.29 6.28
CA ARG A 101 -15.08 -7.50 7.10
C ARG A 101 -14.64 -8.12 8.42
N THR A 102 -14.98 -7.46 9.53
CA THR A 102 -14.89 -8.01 10.89
C THR A 102 -16.05 -8.96 11.17
#